data_AF-A0A820PZJ2-F1
#
_entry.id   AF-A0A820PZJ2-F1
#
_cell.length_a   1.000
_cell.length_b   1.000
_cell.length_c   1.000
_cell.angle_alpha   90.00
_cell.angle_beta   90.00
_cell.angle_gamma   90.00
#
_symmetry.space_group_name_H-M   'P 1'
#
loop_
_entity.id
_entity.type
_entity.pdbx_description
1 polymer ?
#
loop_
_entity_poly.entity_id
_entity_poly.type
_entity_poly.pdbx_seq_one_letter_code
_entity_poly.pdbx_strand_id
1 'polypeptide(L)'
;MDQDQIHTQQHEANYEDIIPPYGGGTVTPKWKTRQSAWQSQIAGTFGFTYGAQGIWWGCYTVEDLSFNCGRGNDTRAWNIAIDFPVGEQMSFMARFWTSFDWWTLSPDEN
;
A
#
# COMPACT_ATOMS: atom_id res chain seq x y z
N MET A 1 8.16 22.97 -26.33
CA MET A 1 7.23 22.01 -26.96
C MET A 1 7.75 20.62 -26.66
N ASP A 2 7.36 19.87 -25.64
CA ASP A 2 6.56 20.08 -24.43
C ASP A 2 7.04 18.97 -23.48
N GLN A 3 7.37 19.31 -22.23
CA GLN A 3 7.76 18.34 -21.19
C GLN A 3 6.59 18.10 -20.23
N ASP A 4 5.40 17.78 -20.76
CA ASP A 4 4.23 17.41 -19.97
C ASP A 4 4.26 15.93 -19.54
N GLN A 5 5.30 15.58 -18.79
CA GLN A 5 5.36 14.41 -17.92
C GLN A 5 5.89 14.98 -16.60
N ILE A 6 5.11 15.05 -15.51
CA ILE A 6 5.20 14.06 -14.44
C ILE A 6 3.95 14.26 -13.55
N HIS A 7 3.01 13.32 -13.63
CA HIS A 7 2.01 13.07 -12.58
C HIS A 7 2.11 11.59 -12.22
N THR A 8 3.19 11.20 -11.56
CA THR A 8 3.37 9.81 -11.11
C THR A 8 2.71 9.62 -9.75
N GLN A 9 1.83 8.63 -9.63
CA GLN A 9 1.29 8.10 -8.38
C GLN A 9 1.52 6.60 -8.38
N GLN A 10 1.88 6.04 -7.22
CA GLN A 10 1.92 4.58 -7.07
C GLN A 10 0.53 4.06 -6.71
N HIS A 11 -0.16 3.46 -7.70
CA HIS A 11 -1.54 2.99 -7.56
C HIS A 11 -1.66 1.58 -6.97
N GLU A 12 -0.63 0.74 -7.14
CA GLU A 12 -0.66 -0.65 -6.70
C GLU A 12 0.74 -1.08 -6.27
N ALA A 13 0.97 -1.07 -4.96
CA ALA A 13 2.23 -1.46 -4.36
C ALA A 13 2.06 -2.77 -3.57
N ASN A 14 3.05 -3.10 -2.74
CA ASN A 14 2.97 -4.22 -1.81
C ASN A 14 1.79 -4.05 -0.85
N TYR A 15 0.65 -4.70 -1.10
CA TYR A 15 -0.49 -4.69 -0.20
C TYR A 15 -0.14 -5.30 1.17
N GLU A 16 -0.69 -4.77 2.25
CA GLU A 16 -0.43 -5.29 3.58
C GLU A 16 -0.96 -6.73 3.70
N ASP A 17 -0.09 -7.61 4.20
CA ASP A 17 -0.33 -9.04 4.37
C ASP A 17 -0.77 -9.79 3.09
N ILE A 18 -0.52 -9.23 1.90
CA ILE A 18 -0.80 -9.97 0.66
C ILE A 18 0.02 -11.25 0.61
N ILE A 19 -0.63 -12.31 0.17
CA ILE A 19 -0.06 -13.64 -0.02
C ILE A 19 0.04 -13.86 -1.52
N PRO A 20 1.14 -13.41 -2.16
CA PRO A 20 1.27 -13.53 -3.60
C PRO A 20 1.41 -15.00 -4.00
N PRO A 21 0.71 -15.46 -5.06
CA PRO A 21 0.85 -16.83 -5.56
C PRO A 21 2.30 -17.13 -6.01
N TYR A 22 3.03 -16.11 -6.45
CA TYR A 22 4.43 -16.20 -6.88
C TYR A 22 5.44 -16.23 -5.72
N GLY A 23 5.02 -15.86 -4.49
CA GLY A 23 5.87 -15.81 -3.30
C GLY A 23 5.85 -17.08 -2.46
N GLY A 24 5.44 -18.21 -3.05
CA GLY A 24 5.36 -19.50 -2.36
C GLY A 24 4.35 -19.52 -1.21
N GLY A 25 3.34 -18.65 -1.23
CA GLY A 25 2.36 -18.53 -0.14
C GLY A 25 2.86 -17.80 1.10
N THR A 26 3.99 -17.08 1.00
CA THR A 26 4.52 -16.31 2.14
C THR A 26 3.83 -14.95 2.22
N VAL A 27 3.38 -14.58 3.42
CA VAL A 27 2.81 -13.26 3.71
C VAL A 27 3.85 -12.17 3.44
N THR A 28 3.45 -11.12 2.72
CA THR A 28 4.29 -9.95 2.47
C THR A 28 4.59 -9.24 3.79
N PRO A 29 5.87 -9.06 4.16
CA PRO A 29 6.21 -8.37 5.39
C PRO A 29 5.68 -6.94 5.41
N LYS A 30 5.03 -6.54 6.50
CA LYS A 30 4.41 -5.20 6.68
C LYS A 30 5.34 -4.03 6.37
N TRP A 31 6.64 -4.18 6.64
CA TRP A 31 7.62 -3.15 6.34
C TRP A 31 7.78 -2.88 4.83
N LYS A 32 7.48 -3.84 3.95
CA LYS A 32 7.52 -3.64 2.50
C LYS A 32 6.46 -2.65 2.03
N THR A 33 5.24 -2.75 2.56
CA THR A 33 4.16 -1.80 2.27
C THR A 33 4.55 -0.37 2.66
N ARG A 34 5.08 -0.21 3.89
CA ARG A 34 5.60 1.09 4.34
C ARG A 34 6.75 1.60 3.49
N GLN A 35 7.72 0.72 3.18
CA GLN A 35 8.88 1.10 2.39
C GLN A 35 8.47 1.58 1.01
N SER A 36 7.56 0.86 0.33
CA SER A 36 7.04 1.28 -0.97
C SER A 36 6.33 2.64 -0.89
N ALA A 37 5.56 2.89 0.17
CA ALA A 37 4.89 4.16 0.39
C ALA A 37 5.88 5.33 0.52
N TRP A 38 6.88 5.18 1.39
CA TRP A 38 7.90 6.21 1.59
C TRP A 38 8.79 6.41 0.37
N GLN A 39 9.27 5.33 -0.25
CA GLN A 39 10.11 5.41 -1.44
C GLN A 39 9.38 6.06 -2.61
N SER A 40 8.10 5.75 -2.81
CA SER A 40 7.26 6.40 -3.82
C SER A 40 7.23 7.91 -3.61
N GLN A 41 6.89 8.37 -2.40
CA GLN A 41 6.74 9.79 -2.12
C GLN A 41 8.08 10.54 -2.18
N ILE A 42 9.16 9.95 -1.68
CA ILE A 42 10.52 10.52 -1.77
C ILE A 42 10.97 10.61 -3.23
N ALA A 43 10.60 9.63 -4.08
CA ALA A 43 10.87 9.66 -5.51
C ALA A 43 10.01 10.68 -6.30
N GLY A 44 9.16 11.46 -5.62
CA GLY A 44 8.43 12.57 -6.22
C GLY A 44 7.00 12.24 -6.66
N THR A 45 6.44 11.09 -6.27
CA THR A 45 5.02 10.85 -6.54
C THR A 45 4.14 11.80 -5.75
N PHE A 46 3.02 12.25 -6.31
CA PHE A 46 2.11 13.16 -5.60
C PHE A 46 1.29 12.46 -4.50
N GLY A 47 1.33 11.13 -4.43
CA GLY A 47 0.63 10.35 -3.42
C GLY A 47 0.87 8.85 -3.58
N PHE A 48 0.27 8.09 -2.67
CA PHE A 48 0.38 6.63 -2.62
C PHE A 48 -0.98 6.01 -2.31
N THR A 49 -1.31 4.92 -3.01
CA THR A 49 -2.51 4.13 -2.74
C THR A 49 -2.16 2.95 -1.86
N TYR A 50 -2.74 2.93 -0.65
CA TYR A 50 -2.68 1.78 0.23
C TYR A 50 -3.68 0.70 -0.18
N GLY A 51 -3.28 -0.57 -0.03
CA GLY A 51 -4.17 -1.70 -0.11
C GLY A 51 -3.75 -2.79 0.86
N ALA A 52 -4.68 -3.68 1.18
CA ALA A 52 -4.48 -4.79 2.09
C ALA A 52 -5.21 -6.04 1.61
N GLN A 53 -4.65 -7.20 1.97
CA GLN A 53 -5.31 -8.49 1.83
C GLN A 53 -6.68 -8.44 2.52
N GLY A 54 -7.72 -8.94 1.85
CA GLY A 54 -9.10 -8.87 2.36
C GLY A 54 -9.85 -7.60 1.97
N ILE A 55 -9.22 -6.42 2.01
CA ILE A 55 -9.85 -5.15 1.57
C ILE A 55 -9.95 -5.11 0.05
N TRP A 56 -8.84 -5.36 -0.66
CA TRP A 56 -8.79 -5.21 -2.12
C TRP A 56 -9.83 -6.08 -2.86
N TRP A 57 -10.08 -7.28 -2.36
CA TRP A 57 -11.05 -8.22 -2.93
C TRP A 57 -12.41 -8.25 -2.20
N GLY A 58 -12.56 -7.45 -1.13
CA GLY A 58 -13.80 -7.40 -0.35
C GLY A 58 -14.19 -8.72 0.32
N CYS A 59 -13.22 -9.48 0.84
CA CYS A 59 -13.44 -10.80 1.44
C CYS A 59 -14.25 -10.67 2.72
N TYR A 60 -15.45 -11.28 2.77
CA TYR A 60 -16.41 -11.11 3.85
C TYR A 60 -16.07 -11.95 5.08
N THR A 61 -15.57 -13.18 4.90
CA THR A 61 -15.22 -14.07 6.01
C THR A 61 -13.93 -14.84 5.76
N VAL A 62 -13.45 -15.58 6.78
CA VAL A 62 -12.25 -16.41 6.66
C VAL A 62 -12.48 -17.70 5.85
N GLU A 63 -13.75 -18.03 5.60
CA GLU A 63 -14.20 -19.17 4.81
C GLU A 63 -14.29 -18.86 3.30
N ASP A 64 -14.06 -17.61 2.88
CA ASP A 64 -14.10 -17.26 1.47
C ASP A 64 -13.06 -18.06 0.67
N LEU A 65 -13.54 -18.72 -0.40
CA LEU A 65 -12.75 -19.67 -1.20
C LEU A 65 -11.98 -19.00 -2.35
N SER A 66 -12.17 -17.70 -2.55
CA SER A 66 -11.43 -16.96 -3.57
C SER A 66 -9.94 -17.01 -3.23
N PHE A 67 -9.11 -17.38 -4.19
CA PHE A 67 -7.66 -17.38 -3.99
C PHE A 67 -7.13 -15.98 -3.61
N ASN A 68 -7.82 -14.91 -4.03
CA ASN A 68 -7.50 -13.53 -3.67
C ASN A 68 -7.82 -13.19 -2.22
N CYS A 69 -8.53 -14.04 -1.47
CA CYS A 69 -8.82 -13.86 -0.06
C CYS A 69 -7.80 -14.50 0.88
N GLY A 70 -6.93 -15.37 0.35
CA GLY A 70 -6.08 -16.26 1.15
C GLY A 70 -6.71 -17.65 1.23
N ARG A 71 -6.13 -18.55 2.03
CA ARG A 71 -6.68 -19.89 2.25
C ARG A 71 -6.55 -20.28 3.72
N GLY A 72 -7.65 -20.75 4.32
CA GLY A 72 -7.65 -21.24 5.71
C GLY A 72 -7.27 -20.17 6.73
N ASN A 73 -6.31 -20.46 7.60
CA ASN A 73 -5.86 -19.52 8.64
C ASN A 73 -5.17 -18.26 8.08
N ASP A 74 -4.83 -18.26 6.80
CA ASP A 74 -4.21 -17.13 6.12
C ASP A 74 -5.23 -16.19 5.46
N THR A 75 -6.53 -16.53 5.49
CA THR A 75 -7.59 -15.65 4.99
C THR A 75 -7.65 -14.36 5.83
N ARG A 76 -7.86 -13.21 5.17
CA ARG A 76 -8.12 -11.93 5.84
C ARG A 76 -9.48 -11.42 5.40
N ALA A 77 -10.42 -11.33 6.33
CA ALA A 77 -11.70 -10.68 6.08
C ALA A 77 -11.52 -9.15 6.12
N TRP A 78 -12.27 -8.41 5.30
CA TRP A 78 -12.14 -6.95 5.13
C TRP A 78 -12.36 -6.22 6.46
N ASN A 79 -13.29 -6.71 7.29
CA ASN A 79 -13.65 -6.13 8.57
C ASN A 79 -12.57 -6.31 9.65
N ILE A 80 -11.64 -7.24 9.46
CA ILE A 80 -10.44 -7.39 10.28
C ILE A 80 -9.29 -6.59 9.67
N ALA A 81 -9.16 -6.64 8.34
CA ALA A 81 -8.10 -5.96 7.61
C ALA A 81 -8.17 -4.42 7.71
N ILE A 82 -9.33 -3.86 8.01
CA ILE A 82 -9.51 -2.42 8.25
C ILE A 82 -8.69 -1.92 9.45
N ASP A 83 -8.43 -2.79 10.43
CA ASP A 83 -7.66 -2.48 11.64
C ASP A 83 -6.17 -2.85 11.51
N PHE A 84 -5.70 -3.12 10.29
CA PHE A 84 -4.31 -3.42 10.08
C PHE A 84 -3.38 -2.22 10.37
N PRO A 85 -2.21 -2.48 10.98
CA PRO A 85 -1.35 -1.41 11.48
C PRO A 85 -0.71 -0.56 10.38
N VAL A 86 -0.48 -1.07 9.16
CA VAL A 86 0.09 -0.22 8.11
C VAL A 86 -0.94 0.77 7.58
N GLY A 87 -2.22 0.39 7.54
CA GLY A 87 -3.32 1.31 7.23
C GLY A 87 -3.32 2.55 8.15
N GLU A 88 -3.20 2.37 9.46
CA GLU A 88 -3.04 3.47 10.40
C GLU A 88 -1.75 4.28 10.13
N GLN A 89 -0.65 3.60 9.84
CA GLN A 89 0.64 4.24 9.56
C GLN A 89 0.61 5.13 8.32
N MET A 90 -0.22 4.81 7.31
CA MET A 90 -0.42 5.68 6.15
C MET A 90 -1.03 7.03 6.54
N SER A 91 -1.85 7.08 7.59
CA SER A 91 -2.37 8.35 8.12
C SER A 91 -1.26 9.24 8.71
N PHE A 92 -0.25 8.65 9.36
CA PHE A 92 0.90 9.41 9.84
C PHE A 92 1.77 9.92 8.68
N MET A 93 1.98 9.11 7.64
CA MET A 93 2.70 9.52 6.44
C MET A 93 1.99 10.67 5.73
N ALA A 94 0.66 10.58 5.56
CA ALA A 94 -0.14 11.65 4.97
C ALA A 94 0.04 12.96 5.76
N ARG A 95 -0.10 12.93 7.09
CA ARG A 95 0.10 14.09 7.96
C ARG A 95 1.47 14.73 7.81
N PHE A 96 2.53 13.92 7.72
CA PHE A 96 3.90 14.39 7.52
C PHE A 96 4.02 15.17 6.21
N TRP A 97 3.64 14.57 5.07
CA TRP A 97 3.80 15.24 3.76
C TRP A 97 2.91 16.47 3.61
N THR A 98 1.71 16.46 4.20
CA THR A 98 0.82 17.63 4.19
C THR A 98 1.23 18.74 5.16
N SER A 99 2.27 18.53 5.97
CA SER A 99 2.82 19.58 6.86
C SER A 99 3.77 20.54 6.13
N PHE A 100 4.14 20.24 4.89
CA PHE A 100 4.99 21.06 4.03
C PHE A 100 4.16 21.66 2.89
N ASP A 101 4.65 22.76 2.33
CA ASP A 101 4.18 23.29 1.05
C ASP A 101 4.63 22.35 -0.08
N TRP A 102 3.89 21.26 -0.30
CA TRP A 102 4.32 20.12 -1.12
C TRP A 102 4.77 20.51 -2.54
N TRP A 103 4.19 21.55 -3.13
CA TRP A 103 4.55 22.05 -4.47
C TRP A 103 5.95 22.69 -4.53
N THR A 104 6.58 22.92 -3.39
CA THR A 104 7.96 23.43 -3.28
C THR A 104 8.98 22.31 -3.13
N LEU A 105 8.55 21.08 -2.89
CA LEU A 105 9.43 19.94 -2.66
C LEU A 105 9.85 19.32 -4.00
N SER A 106 11.11 18.90 -4.07
CA SER A 106 11.65 18.11 -5.17
C SER A 106 12.46 16.94 -4.63
N PRO A 107 12.45 15.77 -5.27
CA PRO A 107 13.42 14.72 -4.99
C PRO A 107 14.85 15.23 -5.15
N ASP A 108 15.72 14.93 -4.21
CA ASP A 108 17.15 15.26 -4.27
C ASP A 108 17.96 14.08 -3.71
N GLU A 109 18.91 13.59 -4.51
CA GLU A 109 19.80 12.47 -4.18
C GLU A 109 21.23 12.89 -3.83
N ASN A 110 21.49 14.21 -3.88
CA ASN A 110 22.83 14.80 -3.72
C ASN A 110 23.25 15.06 -2.28
#